data_AF-A0A4Q7J3P3-F1
#
_entry.id   AF-A0A4Q7J3P3-F1
#
_cell.length_a   1.000
_cell.length_b   1.000
_cell.length_c   1.000
_cell.angle_alpha   90.00
_cell.angle_beta   90.00
_cell.angle_gamma   90.00
#
_symmetry.space_group_name_H-M   'P 1'
#
loop_
_entity.id
_entity.type
_entity.pdbx_description
1 polymer ?
#
loop_
_entity_poly.entity_id
_entity_poly.type
_entity_poly.pdbx_seq_one_letter_code
_entity_poly.pdbx_strand_id
1 'polypeptide(L)'
;MSTKTMSSTSSTTGAFFAQAAISFAVAVVAMALGVALLPVDPWVRAFLALGLLYTVTSAFTLAKCVRDRQEDTYLSSRVDQARLDKLLAEHDPFKEPA
;
A
#
# COMPACT_ATOMS: atom_id res chain seq x y z
N MET A 1 3.78 -29.12 -19.69
CA MET A 1 4.13 -28.98 -18.26
C MET A 1 4.08 -27.48 -17.94
N SER A 2 2.91 -26.97 -17.56
CA SER A 2 2.65 -25.52 -17.41
C SER A 2 2.66 -25.14 -15.93
N THR A 3 3.67 -24.41 -15.52
CA THR A 3 3.87 -23.95 -14.14
C THR A 3 2.92 -22.80 -13.85
N LYS A 4 1.75 -23.10 -13.29
CA LYS A 4 0.83 -22.10 -12.73
C LYS A 4 1.45 -21.55 -11.44
N THR A 5 2.21 -20.46 -11.52
CA THR A 5 2.67 -19.71 -10.35
C THR A 5 1.44 -19.10 -9.68
N MET A 6 0.84 -19.82 -8.72
CA MET A 6 -0.18 -19.26 -7.84
C MET A 6 0.48 -18.22 -6.95
N SER A 7 0.39 -16.94 -7.33
CA SER A 7 0.69 -15.85 -6.42
C SER A 7 -0.41 -15.81 -5.35
N SER A 8 -0.12 -16.36 -4.17
CA SER A 8 -0.99 -16.27 -3.00
C SER A 8 -0.79 -14.89 -2.36
N THR A 9 -1.60 -13.91 -2.73
CA THR A 9 -1.65 -12.64 -1.97
C THR A 9 -2.34 -12.93 -0.64
N SER A 10 -1.56 -13.19 0.42
CA SER A 10 -2.08 -13.34 1.78
C SER A 10 -2.62 -11.99 2.24
N SER A 11 -3.93 -11.91 2.52
CA SER A 11 -4.54 -10.73 3.12
C SER A 11 -3.99 -10.55 4.55
N THR A 12 -3.66 -9.30 4.90
CA THR A 12 -3.23 -8.98 6.25
C THR A 12 -4.41 -9.19 7.20
N THR A 13 -4.20 -9.97 8.26
CA THR A 13 -5.26 -10.19 9.27
C THR A 13 -5.53 -8.90 10.04
N GLY A 14 -6.80 -8.64 10.42
CA GLY A 14 -7.18 -7.44 11.17
C GLY A 14 -6.39 -7.23 12.47
N ALA A 15 -5.98 -8.32 13.14
CA ALA A 15 -5.13 -8.25 14.32
C ALA A 15 -3.74 -7.66 14.05
N PHE A 16 -3.11 -8.02 12.93
CA PHE A 16 -1.80 -7.49 12.53
C PHE A 16 -1.90 -6.01 12.14
N PHE A 17 -2.98 -5.62 11.47
CA PHE A 17 -3.26 -4.21 11.18
C PHE A 17 -3.41 -3.39 12.48
N ALA A 18 -4.18 -3.88 13.46
CA ALA A 18 -4.34 -3.22 14.75
C ALA A 18 -3.00 -3.09 15.49
N GLN A 19 -2.18 -4.15 15.51
CA GLN A 19 -0.83 -4.11 16.09
C GLN A 19 0.05 -3.04 15.44
N ALA A 20 0.06 -2.98 14.10
CA ALA A 20 0.84 -1.99 13.37
C ALA A 20 0.38 -0.56 13.68
N ALA A 21 -0.94 -0.32 13.73
CA ALA A 21 -1.51 0.98 14.08
C ALA A 21 -1.15 1.42 15.51
N ILE A 22 -1.23 0.50 16.48
CA ILE A 22 -0.84 0.77 17.87
C ILE A 22 0.66 1.08 17.96
N SER A 23 1.50 0.27 17.30
CA SER A 23 2.96 0.47 17.29
C SER A 23 3.34 1.83 16.71
N PHE A 24 2.68 2.22 15.61
CA PHE A 24 2.86 3.53 15.01
C PHE A 24 2.45 4.67 15.95
N ALA A 25 1.28 4.55 16.61
CA ALA A 25 0.83 5.56 17.57
C ALA A 25 1.81 5.71 18.74
N VAL A 26 2.30 4.60 19.29
CA VAL A 26 3.32 4.61 20.36
C VAL A 26 4.60 5.29 19.89
N ALA A 27 5.08 5.00 18.68
CA ALA A 27 6.29 5.62 18.13
C ALA A 27 6.14 7.14 17.95
N VAL A 28 5.01 7.60 17.39
CA VAL A 28 4.73 9.04 17.21
C VAL A 28 4.65 9.75 18.56
N VAL A 29 3.97 9.16 19.55
CA VAL A 29 3.85 9.72 20.89
C VAL A 29 5.22 9.78 21.57
N ALA A 30 6.03 8.72 21.50
CA ALA A 30 7.37 8.70 22.07
C ALA A 30 8.26 9.79 21.47
N MET A 31 8.21 9.98 20.15
CA MET A 31 8.93 11.06 19.47
C MET A 31 8.43 12.44 19.89
N ALA A 32 7.11 12.65 19.95
CA ALA A 32 6.53 13.92 20.36
C ALA A 32 6.93 14.28 21.81
N LEU A 33 6.89 13.31 22.72
CA LEU A 33 7.36 13.49 24.10
C LEU A 33 8.86 13.77 24.15
N GLY A 34 9.66 13.06 23.36
CA GLY A 34 11.11 13.31 23.25
C GLY A 34 11.41 14.74 22.80
N VAL A 35 10.67 15.26 21.82
CA VAL A 35 10.78 16.66 21.36
C VAL A 35 10.30 17.64 22.44
N ALA A 36 9.22 17.32 23.17
CA ALA A 36 8.66 18.20 24.19
C ALA A 36 9.58 18.34 25.43
N LEU A 37 10.19 17.24 25.87
CA LEU A 37 11.06 17.19 27.06
C LEU A 37 12.51 17.60 26.76
N LEU A 38 12.87 17.83 25.50
CA LEU A 38 14.23 18.21 25.11
C LEU A 38 14.57 19.61 25.64
N PRO A 39 15.69 19.78 26.39
CA PRO A 39 16.12 21.07 26.91
C PRO A 39 16.85 21.88 25.83
N VAL A 40 16.11 22.35 24.82
CA VAL A 40 16.63 23.16 23.72
C VAL A 40 15.84 24.45 23.54
N ASP A 41 16.39 25.35 22.72
CA ASP A 41 15.71 26.58 22.34
C ASP A 41 14.31 26.29 21.72
N PRO A 42 13.27 27.08 22.06
CA PRO A 42 11.92 26.88 21.55
C PRO A 42 11.83 26.85 20.01
N TRP A 43 12.68 27.60 19.30
CA TRP A 43 12.70 27.62 17.85
C TRP A 43 13.18 26.29 17.26
N VAL A 44 14.27 25.75 17.82
CA VAL A 44 14.79 24.43 17.43
C VAL A 44 13.75 23.35 17.69
N ARG A 45 13.07 23.42 18.85
CA ARG A 45 12.00 22.48 19.19
C ARG A 45 10.83 22.56 18.20
N ALA A 46 10.42 23.76 17.79
CA ALA A 46 9.38 23.95 16.79
C ALA A 46 9.78 23.38 15.42
N PHE A 47 11.03 23.58 15.00
CA PHE A 47 11.57 23.00 13.77
C PHE A 47 11.51 21.47 13.79
N LEU A 48 11.93 20.83 14.89
CA LEU A 48 11.86 19.38 15.06
C LEU A 48 10.42 18.87 15.05
N ALA A 49 9.50 19.58 15.72
CA ALA A 49 8.08 19.23 15.72
C ALA A 49 7.46 19.31 14.31
N LEU A 50 7.76 20.37 13.56
CA LEU A 50 7.33 20.53 12.17
C LEU A 50 7.93 19.44 11.27
N GLY A 51 9.22 19.13 11.43
CA GLY A 51 9.88 18.03 10.72
C GLY A 51 9.18 16.69 10.97
N LEU A 52 8.94 16.34 12.23
CA LEU A 52 8.22 15.12 12.60
C LEU A 52 6.82 15.07 11.96
N LEU A 53 6.04 16.14 12.09
CA LEU A 53 4.68 16.22 11.54
C LEU A 53 4.67 16.08 10.01
N TYR A 54 5.56 16.80 9.33
CA TYR A 54 5.64 16.80 7.88
C TYR A 54 6.12 15.46 7.34
N THR A 55 7.14 14.85 7.95
CA THR A 55 7.65 13.53 7.56
C THR A 55 6.58 12.44 7.73
N VAL A 56 5.83 12.44 8.84
CA VAL A 56 4.71 11.51 9.03
C VAL A 56 3.64 11.70 7.96
N THR A 57 3.27 12.96 7.70
CA THR A 57 2.23 13.29 6.71
C THR A 57 2.64 12.86 5.30
N SER A 58 3.88 13.16 4.89
CA SER A 58 4.39 12.80 3.56
C SER A 58 4.56 11.29 3.40
N ALA A 59 4.96 10.56 4.45
CA ALA A 59 5.02 9.10 4.43
C ALA A 59 3.64 8.47 4.18
N PHE A 60 2.58 8.98 4.83
CA PHE A 60 1.21 8.51 4.57
C PHE A 60 0.72 8.83 3.16
N THR A 61 1.04 10.00 2.64
CA THR A 61 0.71 10.36 1.24
C THR A 61 1.42 9.43 0.27
N LEU A 62 2.72 9.19 0.48
CA LEU A 62 3.49 8.25 -0.34
C LEU A 62 2.93 6.83 -0.25
N ALA A 63 2.56 6.37 0.95
CA ALA A 63 1.94 5.07 1.14
C ALA A 63 0.62 4.92 0.36
N LYS A 64 -0.21 5.98 0.33
CA LYS A 64 -1.41 6.01 -0.53
C LYS A 64 -1.01 5.90 -2.00
N CYS A 65 -0.12 6.74 -2.49
CA CYS A 65 0.32 6.67 -3.90
C CYS A 65 0.90 5.30 -4.30
N VAL A 66 1.57 4.60 -3.39
CA VAL A 66 2.07 3.24 -3.63
C VAL A 66 0.91 2.24 -3.70
N ARG A 67 -0.04 2.33 -2.76
CA ARG A 67 -1.24 1.48 -2.75
C ARG A 67 -2.11 1.70 -3.99
N ASP A 68 -2.35 2.95 -4.36
CA ASP A 68 -3.16 3.33 -5.51
C ASP A 68 -2.55 2.71 -6.80
N ARG A 69 -1.21 2.76 -6.96
CA ARG A 69 -0.52 2.11 -8.09
C ARG A 69 -0.66 0.58 -8.10
N GLN A 70 -0.66 -0.05 -6.93
CA GLN A 70 -0.85 -1.50 -6.81
C GLN A 70 -2.28 -1.90 -7.20
N GLU A 71 -3.27 -1.11 -6.77
CA GLU A 71 -4.68 -1.30 -7.12
C GLU A 71 -4.90 -1.10 -8.63
N ASP A 72 -4.37 -0.03 -9.23
CA ASP A 72 -4.45 0.23 -10.67
C ASP A 72 -3.87 -0.90 -11.51
N THR A 73 -2.69 -1.41 -11.12
CA THR A 73 -2.01 -2.52 -11.83
C THR A 73 -2.80 -3.82 -11.73
N TYR A 74 -3.41 -4.08 -10.57
CA TYR A 74 -4.24 -5.27 -10.39
C TYR A 74 -5.52 -5.19 -11.23
N LEU A 75 -6.19 -4.03 -11.25
CA LEU A 75 -7.44 -3.84 -12.00
C LEU A 75 -7.23 -3.90 -13.52
N SER A 76 -6.17 -3.27 -14.06
CA SER A 76 -5.87 -3.33 -15.50
C SER A 76 -5.65 -4.77 -15.96
N SER A 77 -4.90 -5.57 -15.20
CA SER A 77 -4.67 -6.98 -15.52
C SER A 77 -5.97 -7.79 -15.57
N ARG A 78 -6.94 -7.52 -14.70
CA ARG A 78 -8.24 -8.21 -14.69
C ARG A 78 -9.11 -7.83 -15.89
N VAL A 79 -9.08 -6.55 -16.28
CA VAL A 79 -9.78 -6.07 -17.48
C VAL A 79 -9.18 -6.67 -18.73
N ASP A 80 -7.86 -6.74 -18.83
CA ASP A 80 -7.16 -7.35 -19.97
C ASP A 80 -7.49 -8.84 -20.08
N GLN A 81 -7.48 -9.59 -18.97
CA GLN A 81 -7.88 -10.99 -18.96
C GLN A 81 -9.33 -11.18 -19.43
N ALA A 82 -10.28 -10.38 -18.92
CA ALA A 82 -11.67 -10.46 -19.35
C ALA A 82 -11.87 -10.08 -20.83
N ARG A 83 -11.09 -9.13 -21.35
CA ARG A 83 -11.08 -8.77 -22.78
C ARG A 83 -10.51 -9.90 -23.63
N LEU A 84 -9.40 -10.51 -23.20
CA LEU A 84 -8.80 -11.65 -23.88
C LEU A 84 -9.77 -12.85 -23.89
N ASP A 85 -10.38 -13.17 -22.76
CA ASP A 85 -11.38 -14.24 -22.66
C ASP A 85 -12.55 -14.01 -23.62
N LYS A 86 -13.03 -12.76 -23.72
CA LYS A 86 -14.08 -12.40 -24.67
C LYS A 86 -13.65 -12.57 -26.13
N LEU A 87 -12.45 -12.10 -26.49
CA LEU A 87 -11.91 -12.25 -27.84
C LEU A 87 -11.73 -13.73 -28.21
N LEU A 88 -11.26 -14.56 -27.28
CA LEU A 88 -11.14 -16.01 -27.46
C LEU A 88 -12.50 -16.69 -27.61
N ALA A 89 -13.53 -16.21 -26.91
CA ALA A 89 -14.89 -16.74 -27.02
C ALA A 89 -15.60 -16.35 -28.34
N GLU A 90 -15.37 -15.14 -28.83
CA GLU A 90 -15.92 -14.65 -30.10
C GLU A 90 -15.18 -15.24 -31.32
N HIS A 91 -13.86 -15.41 -31.20
CA HIS A 91 -13.02 -16.07 -32.19
C HIS A 91 -12.46 -17.36 -31.61
N ASP A 92 -13.29 -18.41 -31.60
CA ASP A 92 -12.91 -19.76 -31.18
C ASP A 92 -12.19 -20.50 -32.33
N PRO A 93 -10.85 -20.61 -32.32
CA PRO A 93 -10.10 -21.31 -33.36
C PRO A 93 -10.28 -22.84 -33.33
N PHE A 94 -10.99 -23.41 -32.34
CA PHE A 94 -11.16 -24.86 -32.17
C PHE A 94 -12.53 -25.40 -32.62
N LYS A 95 -13.41 -24.55 -33.18
CA LYS A 95 -14.55 -25.07 -33.95
C LYS A 95 -14.06 -25.56 -35.32
N GLU A 96 -13.74 -26.85 -35.40
CA GLU A 96 -13.55 -27.53 -36.69
C GLU A 96 -14.86 -27.47 -37.50
N PRO A 97 -14.82 -27.15 -38.81
CA PRO A 97 -15.97 -27.27 -39.68
C PRO A 97 -16.33 -28.77 -39.83
N ALA A 98 -17.61 -29.08 -39.62
CA ALA A 98 -18.20 -30.39 -39.90
C ALA A 98 -18.14 -30.75 -41.40
#